data_AF-A0A926Q7Y6-F1
#
_entry.id   AF-A0A926Q7Y6-F1
#
_cell.length_a   1.000
_cell.length_b   1.000
_cell.length_c   1.000
_cell.angle_alpha   90.00
_cell.angle_beta   90.00
_cell.angle_gamma   90.00
#
_symmetry.space_group_name_H-M   'P 1'
#
loop_
_entity.id
_entity.type
_entity.pdbx_description
1 polymer ?
#
loop_
_entity_poly.entity_id
_entity_poly.type
_entity_poly.pdbx_seq_one_letter_code
_entity_poly.pdbx_strand_id
1 'polypeptide(L)'
;MSSPPTFADWTASQLGLTTGDLEQIKIGPVFELFISRIEEARRRGAADPLTTVTAKQAGGNSRACTRRMLEQLGFSAPQRRAVHRLLAGSPSGWPGLLRLYAASLELSQEQRQYARRQLQTIRAHRACPRSGSSAGCSAKAVTP
;
A
#
# COMPACT_ATOMS: atom_id res chain seq x y z
N MET A 1 -24.30 13.58 -17.07
CA MET A 1 -24.01 12.54 -16.07
C MET A 1 -22.51 12.56 -15.83
N SER A 2 -22.06 13.03 -14.68
CA SER A 2 -20.62 13.05 -14.37
C SER A 2 -20.15 11.62 -14.14
N SER A 3 -19.09 11.19 -14.83
CA SER A 3 -18.46 9.89 -14.57
C SER A 3 -18.08 9.79 -13.10
N PRO A 4 -18.18 8.60 -12.48
CA PRO A 4 -17.71 8.42 -11.12
C PRO A 4 -16.23 8.82 -11.03
N PRO A 5 -15.82 9.57 -9.99
CA PRO A 5 -14.43 10.00 -9.84
C PRO A 5 -13.53 8.76 -9.80
N THR A 6 -12.35 8.84 -10.43
CA THR A 6 -11.39 7.72 -10.38
C THR A 6 -10.97 7.46 -8.94
N PHE A 7 -10.46 6.26 -8.65
CA PHE A 7 -9.98 5.93 -7.31
C PHE A 7 -8.91 6.92 -6.80
N ALA A 8 -8.05 7.38 -7.71
CA ALA A 8 -7.03 8.39 -7.39
C ALA A 8 -7.69 9.73 -7.02
N ASP A 9 -8.63 10.23 -7.82
CA ASP A 9 -9.32 11.50 -7.56
C ASP A 9 -10.16 11.46 -6.28
N TRP A 10 -10.85 10.34 -6.06
CA TRP A 10 -11.59 10.10 -4.83
C TRP A 10 -10.65 10.05 -3.61
N THR A 11 -9.52 9.36 -3.70
CA THR A 11 -8.54 9.31 -2.60
C THR A 11 -7.93 10.70 -2.33
N ALA A 12 -7.64 11.46 -3.38
CA ALA A 12 -7.11 12.81 -3.28
C ALA A 12 -8.08 13.76 -2.58
N SER A 13 -9.35 13.76 -2.99
CA SER A 13 -10.38 14.60 -2.39
C SER A 13 -10.64 14.23 -0.93
N GLN A 14 -10.73 12.93 -0.60
CA GLN A 14 -11.04 12.48 0.75
C GLN A 14 -9.91 12.72 1.76
N LEU A 15 -8.65 12.73 1.30
CA LEU A 15 -7.48 12.86 2.16
C LEU A 15 -6.80 14.23 2.08
N GLY A 16 -7.20 15.07 1.12
CA GLY A 16 -6.60 16.38 0.85
C GLY A 16 -5.20 16.25 0.24
N LEU A 17 -5.02 15.33 -0.70
CA LEU A 17 -3.74 15.05 -1.35
C LEU A 17 -3.67 15.73 -2.72
N THR A 18 -2.46 16.13 -3.12
CA THR A 18 -2.17 16.61 -4.46
C THR A 18 -1.89 15.45 -5.42
N THR A 19 -1.91 15.69 -6.73
CA THR A 19 -1.52 14.68 -7.73
C THR A 19 -0.09 14.18 -7.50
N GLY A 20 0.86 15.07 -7.20
CA GLY A 20 2.24 14.69 -6.90
C GLY A 20 2.35 13.80 -5.64
N ASP A 21 1.49 14.02 -4.66
CA ASP A 21 1.39 13.17 -3.47
C ASP A 21 0.94 11.75 -3.80
N LEU A 22 0.01 11.60 -4.74
CA LEU A 22 -0.50 10.31 -5.22
C LEU A 22 0.55 9.55 -6.04
N GLU A 23 1.32 10.26 -6.87
CA GLU A 23 2.43 9.71 -7.65
C GLU A 23 3.57 9.20 -6.76
N GLN A 24 3.93 9.97 -5.73
CA GLN A 24 4.99 9.60 -4.79
C GLN A 24 4.70 8.29 -4.05
N ILE A 25 3.43 8.07 -3.68
CA ILE A 25 2.97 6.84 -3.03
C ILE A 25 2.58 5.75 -4.03
N LYS A 26 2.68 6.04 -5.34
CA LYS A 26 2.31 5.15 -6.45
C LYS A 26 0.89 4.58 -6.30
N ILE A 27 -0.07 5.41 -5.89
CA ILE A 27 -1.42 4.94 -5.56
C ILE A 27 -2.10 4.27 -6.76
N GLY A 28 -1.92 4.81 -7.96
CA GLY A 28 -2.48 4.28 -9.21
C GLY A 28 -1.94 2.88 -9.52
N PRO A 29 -0.62 2.70 -9.70
CA PRO A 29 -0.03 1.38 -9.93
C PRO A 29 -0.38 0.35 -8.84
N VAL A 30 -0.45 0.78 -7.58
CA VAL A 30 -0.84 -0.10 -6.48
C VAL A 30 -2.31 -0.48 -6.58
N PHE A 31 -3.20 0.47 -6.91
CA PHE A 31 -4.62 0.21 -7.14
C PHE A 31 -4.83 -0.80 -8.26
N GLU A 32 -4.22 -0.60 -9.43
CA GLU A 32 -4.27 -1.52 -10.57
C GLU A 32 -3.84 -2.94 -10.20
N LEU A 33 -2.75 -3.06 -9.43
CA LEU A 33 -2.28 -4.34 -8.89
C LEU A 33 -3.38 -5.00 -8.06
N PHE A 34 -3.98 -4.28 -7.12
CA PHE A 34 -5.04 -4.85 -6.27
C PHE A 34 -6.30 -5.21 -7.07
N ILE A 35 -6.72 -4.39 -8.05
CA ILE A 35 -7.83 -4.71 -8.94
C ILE A 35 -7.55 -5.99 -9.73
N SER A 36 -6.38 -6.12 -10.35
CA SER A 36 -5.98 -7.34 -11.05
C SER A 36 -6.07 -8.59 -10.18
N ARG A 37 -5.70 -8.48 -8.89
CA ARG A 37 -5.83 -9.59 -7.92
C ARG A 37 -7.28 -9.92 -7.58
N ILE A 38 -8.11 -8.90 -7.38
CA ILE A 38 -9.54 -9.05 -7.09
C ILE A 38 -10.25 -9.71 -8.29
N GLU A 39 -9.94 -9.28 -9.50
CA GLU A 39 -10.52 -9.86 -10.72
C GLU A 39 -10.08 -11.30 -10.94
N GLU A 40 -8.81 -11.63 -10.70
CA GLU A 40 -8.31 -13.00 -10.75
C GLU A 40 -9.00 -13.89 -9.71
N ALA A 41 -9.23 -13.37 -8.50
CA ALA A 41 -9.98 -14.07 -7.46
C ALA A 41 -11.44 -14.31 -7.88
N ARG A 42 -12.09 -13.30 -8.47
CA ARG A 42 -13.44 -13.41 -9.02
C ARG A 42 -13.51 -14.46 -10.13
N ARG A 43 -12.55 -14.46 -11.07
CA ARG A 43 -12.46 -15.47 -12.13
C ARG A 43 -12.32 -16.91 -11.60
N ARG A 44 -11.73 -17.07 -10.41
CA ARG A 44 -11.62 -18.36 -9.71
C ARG A 44 -12.83 -18.71 -8.83
N GLY A 45 -13.90 -17.90 -8.87
CA GLY A 45 -15.13 -18.17 -8.13
C GLY A 45 -15.10 -17.77 -6.65
N ALA A 46 -14.22 -16.86 -6.23
CA ALA A 46 -14.19 -16.40 -4.84
C ALA A 46 -15.53 -15.71 -4.46
N ALA A 47 -16.14 -16.16 -3.35
CA ALA A 47 -17.39 -15.60 -2.84
C ALA A 47 -17.26 -14.14 -2.38
N ASP A 48 -16.10 -13.78 -1.82
CA ASP A 48 -15.73 -12.38 -1.59
C ASP A 48 -14.31 -12.13 -2.14
N PRO A 49 -14.19 -11.62 -3.38
CA PRO A 49 -12.90 -11.36 -4.02
C PRO A 49 -12.01 -10.36 -3.26
N LEU A 50 -12.60 -9.45 -2.47
CA LEU A 50 -11.85 -8.49 -1.66
C LEU A 50 -11.06 -9.18 -0.53
N THR A 51 -11.48 -10.37 -0.09
CA THR A 51 -10.70 -11.14 0.90
C THR A 51 -9.33 -11.58 0.40
N THR A 52 -9.14 -11.70 -0.92
CA THR A 52 -7.85 -12.10 -1.50
C THR A 52 -6.79 -11.01 -1.42
N VAL A 53 -7.21 -9.78 -1.15
CA VAL A 53 -6.34 -8.65 -0.88
C VAL A 53 -6.20 -8.39 0.61
N THR A 54 -6.97 -9.06 1.48
CA THR A 54 -6.80 -9.00 2.95
C THR A 54 -5.84 -10.10 3.44
N ALA A 55 -4.83 -9.72 4.23
CA ALA A 55 -3.72 -10.62 4.54
C ALA A 55 -4.17 -11.88 5.28
N LYS A 56 -5.23 -11.83 6.09
CA LYS A 56 -5.63 -12.96 6.95
C LYS A 56 -6.47 -14.01 6.23
N GLN A 57 -7.20 -13.63 5.18
CA GLN A 57 -8.11 -14.53 4.45
C GLN A 57 -7.58 -14.94 3.07
N ALA A 58 -6.60 -14.22 2.52
CA ALA A 58 -5.91 -14.62 1.31
C ALA A 58 -5.01 -15.86 1.54
N GLY A 59 -5.10 -16.85 0.65
CA GLY A 59 -4.18 -18.01 0.64
C GLY A 59 -2.70 -17.61 0.52
N GLY A 60 -1.80 -18.44 1.05
CA GLY A 60 -0.36 -18.14 1.15
C GLY A 60 0.31 -17.73 -0.18
N ASN A 61 -0.07 -18.37 -1.29
CA ASN A 61 0.44 -18.05 -2.62
C ASN A 61 0.01 -16.66 -3.11
N SER A 62 -1.25 -16.29 -2.86
CA SER A 62 -1.78 -14.96 -3.20
C SER A 62 -1.02 -13.87 -2.45
N ARG A 63 -0.73 -14.09 -1.17
CA ARG A 63 0.03 -13.14 -0.34
C ARG A 63 1.47 -12.99 -0.83
N ALA A 64 2.13 -14.10 -1.17
CA ALA A 64 3.50 -14.08 -1.68
C ALA A 64 3.60 -13.34 -3.02
N CYS A 65 2.62 -13.53 -3.90
CA CYS A 65 2.53 -12.84 -5.19
C CYS A 65 2.35 -11.32 -5.02
N THR A 66 1.33 -10.88 -4.27
CA THR A 66 1.11 -9.45 -3.98
C THR A 66 2.32 -8.79 -3.32
N ARG A 67 3.00 -9.51 -2.41
CA ARG A 67 4.24 -9.02 -1.78
C ARG A 67 5.34 -8.78 -2.81
N ARG A 68 5.58 -9.73 -3.73
CA ARG A 68 6.60 -9.61 -4.78
C ARG A 68 6.30 -8.48 -5.75
N MET A 69 5.03 -8.30 -6.13
CA MET A 69 4.62 -7.20 -7.00
C MET A 69 4.85 -5.83 -6.34
N LEU A 70 4.52 -5.68 -5.05
CA LEU A 70 4.83 -4.45 -4.31
C LEU A 70 6.35 -4.23 -4.11
N GLU A 71 7.14 -5.31 -3.99
CA GLU A 71 8.61 -5.23 -3.99
C GLU A 71 9.15 -4.69 -5.32
N GLN A 72 8.60 -5.15 -6.45
CA GLN A 72 8.96 -4.65 -7.78
C GLN A 72 8.60 -3.16 -7.98
N LEU A 73 7.56 -2.68 -7.30
CA LEU A 73 7.24 -1.25 -7.23
C LEU A 73 8.19 -0.46 -6.31
N GLY A 74 9.17 -1.09 -5.68
CA GLY A 74 10.18 -0.46 -4.83
C GLY A 74 9.74 -0.24 -3.39
N PHE A 75 8.64 -0.86 -2.93
CA PHE A 75 8.22 -0.73 -1.53
C PHE A 75 9.02 -1.65 -0.62
N SER A 76 9.55 -1.10 0.47
CA SER A 76 10.15 -1.84 1.58
C SER A 76 9.11 -2.61 2.40
N ALA A 77 9.55 -3.58 3.22
CA ALA A 77 8.65 -4.37 4.06
C ALA A 77 7.69 -3.55 4.97
N PRO A 78 8.11 -2.46 5.64
CA PRO A 78 7.18 -1.60 6.38
C PRO A 78 6.21 -0.85 5.46
N GLN A 79 6.66 -0.34 4.31
CA GLN A 79 5.78 0.32 3.33
C GLN A 79 4.73 -0.65 2.77
N ARG A 80 5.11 -1.88 2.44
CA ARG A 80 4.17 -2.91 1.97
C ARG A 80 3.07 -3.19 2.99
N ARG A 81 3.43 -3.26 4.28
CA ARG A 81 2.46 -3.41 5.37
C ARG A 81 1.53 -2.21 5.47
N ALA A 82 2.05 -0.99 5.35
CA ALA A 82 1.24 0.22 5.39
C ALA A 82 0.30 0.35 4.18
N VAL A 83 0.79 0.08 2.96
CA VAL A 83 -0.01 0.01 1.72
C VAL A 83 -1.14 -0.99 1.87
N HIS A 84 -0.80 -2.19 2.33
CA HIS A 84 -1.77 -3.25 2.49
C HIS A 84 -2.85 -2.89 3.53
N ARG A 85 -2.46 -2.29 4.67
CA ARG A 85 -3.41 -1.82 5.68
C ARG A 85 -4.30 -0.71 5.13
N LEU A 86 -3.71 0.25 4.44
CA LEU A 86 -4.44 1.39 3.87
C LEU A 86 -5.52 0.91 2.88
N LEU A 87 -5.17 0.05 1.94
CA LEU A 87 -6.07 -0.33 0.85
C LEU A 87 -7.03 -1.46 1.21
N ALA A 88 -6.53 -2.52 1.84
CA ALA A 88 -7.31 -3.73 2.10
C ALA A 88 -7.91 -3.80 3.51
N GLY A 89 -7.61 -2.83 4.38
CA GLY A 89 -8.13 -2.81 5.73
C GLY A 89 -7.18 -3.39 6.78
N SER A 90 -7.57 -3.24 8.04
CA SER A 90 -6.85 -3.74 9.22
C SER A 90 -7.84 -4.40 10.18
N PRO A 91 -7.44 -5.47 10.90
CA PRO A 91 -8.28 -6.10 11.91
C PRO A 91 -8.70 -5.17 13.07
N SER A 92 -8.07 -4.00 13.19
CA SER A 92 -8.38 -2.96 14.18
C SER A 92 -9.61 -2.09 13.82
N GLY A 93 -10.55 -2.59 12.99
CA GLY A 93 -11.75 -1.86 12.60
C GLY A 93 -11.61 -0.91 11.40
N TRP A 94 -10.45 -0.87 10.73
CA TRP A 94 -10.28 -0.10 9.50
C TRP A 94 -10.75 -0.91 8.28
N PRO A 95 -11.77 -0.45 7.53
CA PRO A 95 -12.37 -1.23 6.43
C PRO A 95 -11.53 -1.29 5.15
N GLY A 96 -10.59 -0.35 4.95
CA GLY A 96 -9.79 -0.25 3.73
C GLY A 96 -10.37 0.71 2.69
N LEU A 97 -9.51 1.43 1.98
CA LEU A 97 -9.94 2.37 0.93
C LEU A 97 -10.68 1.65 -0.21
N LEU A 98 -10.28 0.44 -0.58
CA LEU A 98 -10.92 -0.31 -1.68
C LEU A 98 -12.40 -0.59 -1.39
N ARG A 99 -12.69 -0.99 -0.14
CA ARG A 99 -14.06 -1.29 0.29
C ARG A 99 -14.92 -0.03 0.37
N LEU A 100 -14.37 1.06 0.91
CA LEU A 100 -15.08 2.33 1.02
C LEU A 100 -15.36 2.96 -0.35
N TYR A 101 -14.39 2.91 -1.25
CA TYR A 101 -14.55 3.37 -2.63
C TYR A 101 -15.60 2.55 -3.39
N ALA A 102 -15.53 1.22 -3.31
CA ALA A 102 -16.51 0.34 -3.95
C ALA A 102 -17.95 0.57 -3.43
N ALA A 103 -18.10 0.95 -2.16
CA ALA A 103 -19.38 1.29 -1.54
C ALA A 103 -19.79 2.76 -1.72
N SER A 104 -19.00 3.58 -2.43
CA SER A 104 -19.22 5.03 -2.58
C SER A 104 -19.40 5.76 -1.25
N LEU A 105 -18.67 5.33 -0.21
CA LEU A 105 -18.75 5.91 1.13
C LEU A 105 -17.68 6.98 1.32
N GLU A 106 -18.01 8.02 2.08
CA GLU A 106 -17.02 9.01 2.52
C GLU A 106 -16.22 8.53 3.73
N LEU A 107 -15.00 9.06 3.89
CA LEU A 107 -14.19 8.78 5.07
C LEU A 107 -14.67 9.60 6.28
N SER A 108 -14.85 8.94 7.43
CA SER A 108 -15.00 9.66 8.70
C SER A 108 -13.71 10.40 9.09
N GLN A 109 -13.78 11.31 10.05
CA GLN A 109 -12.59 12.05 10.50
C GLN A 109 -11.50 11.11 11.07
N GLU A 110 -11.89 10.11 11.86
CA GLU A 110 -10.97 9.10 12.41
C GLU A 110 -10.32 8.25 11.30
N GLN A 111 -11.13 7.87 10.31
CA GLN A 111 -10.72 7.14 9.13
C GLN A 111 -9.70 7.93 8.30
N ARG A 112 -9.93 9.23 8.09
CA ARG A 112 -8.97 10.14 7.44
C ARG A 112 -7.66 10.22 8.21
N GLN A 113 -7.72 10.35 9.54
CA GLN A 113 -6.52 10.40 10.38
C GLN A 113 -5.73 9.09 10.33
N TYR A 114 -6.41 7.94 10.35
CA TYR A 114 -5.76 6.63 10.20
C TYR A 114 -5.08 6.51 8.83
N ALA A 115 -5.79 6.85 7.75
CA ALA A 115 -5.27 6.81 6.40
C ALA A 115 -4.03 7.70 6.24
N ARG A 116 -4.08 8.94 6.76
CA ARG A 116 -2.93 9.86 6.76
C ARG A 116 -1.70 9.30 7.49
N ARG A 117 -1.90 8.62 8.63
CA ARG A 117 -0.81 7.94 9.36
C ARG A 117 -0.17 6.82 8.53
N GLN A 118 -0.97 6.03 7.82
CA GLN A 118 -0.42 5.02 6.90
C GLN A 118 0.34 5.68 5.74
N LEU A 119 -0.18 6.77 5.17
CA LEU A 119 0.50 7.51 4.10
C LEU A 119 1.85 8.08 4.54
N GLN A 120 1.95 8.60 5.76
CA GLN A 120 3.23 9.03 6.32
C GLN A 120 4.24 7.88 6.38
N THR A 121 3.81 6.68 6.77
CA THR A 121 4.68 5.49 6.79
C THR A 121 5.14 5.10 5.38
N ILE A 122 4.26 5.24 4.40
CA ILE A 122 4.58 4.97 2.99
C ILE A 122 5.62 5.98 2.48
N ARG A 123 5.49 7.27 2.83
CA ARG A 123 6.40 8.35 2.44
C ARG A 123 7.75 8.31 3.15
N ALA A 124 7.75 8.11 4.48
CA ALA A 124 8.95 8.23 5.32
C ALA A 124 10.11 7.30 4.89
N HIS A 125 9.79 6.11 4.38
CA HIS A 125 10.80 5.14 3.97
C HIS A 125 11.44 5.41 2.59
N ARG A 126 11.03 6.45 1.87
CA ARG A 126 11.75 6.95 0.69
C ARG A 126 12.90 7.91 1.05
N ALA A 127 12.87 8.51 2.24
CA ALA A 127 13.79 9.58 2.64
C ALA A 127 15.13 9.11 3.22
N CYS A 128 15.40 7.80 3.29
CA CYS A 128 16.74 7.29 3.54
C CYS A 128 17.42 6.96 2.20
N PRO A 129 18.18 7.88 1.59
CA PRO A 129 19.27 7.44 0.73
C PRO A 129 20.19 6.62 1.65
N ARG A 130 20.52 5.40 1.25
CA ARG A 130 21.56 4.63 1.93
C ARG A 130 22.85 5.43 1.76
N SER A 131 23.21 6.23 2.76
CA SER A 131 24.52 6.85 2.86
C SER A 131 25.52 5.70 2.81
N GLY A 132 26.25 5.61 1.71
CA GLY A 132 27.43 4.77 1.63
C GLY A 132 28.40 5.24 2.70
N SER A 133 28.56 4.45 3.75
CA SER A 133 29.73 4.51 4.60
C SER A 133 30.47 3.20 4.41
N SER A 134 31.42 3.25 3.47
CA SER A 134 32.59 2.41 3.45
C SER A 134 33.28 2.48 4.81
N ALA A 135 32.98 1.53 5.69
CA ALA A 135 33.87 1.24 6.81
C ALA A 135 35.06 0.46 6.23
N GLY A 136 36.08 1.20 5.82
CA GLY A 136 37.40 0.64 5.57
C GLY A 136 37.89 -0.04 6.83
N CYS A 137 38.04 -1.36 6.79
CA CYS A 137 38.71 -2.12 7.81
C CYS A 137 40.19 -1.72 7.83
N SER A 138 40.56 -0.77 8.69
CA SER A 138 41.97 -0.59 9.10
C SER A 138 42.31 -1.68 10.10
N ALA A 139 42.83 -2.81 9.59
CA ALA A 139 43.51 -3.80 10.42
C ALA A 139 44.83 -3.19 10.90
N LYS A 140 44.95 -2.96 12.22
CA LYS A 140 46.22 -2.63 12.86
C LYS A 140 47.18 -3.80 12.72
N ALA A 141 48.38 -3.52 12.20
CA ALA A 141 49.52 -4.42 12.24
C ALA A 141 49.96 -4.66 13.69
N VAL A 142 50.15 -5.93 14.04
CA VAL A 142 50.93 -6.37 15.20
C VAL A 142 52.27 -6.85 14.64
N THR A 143 53.35 -6.23 15.11
CA THR A 143 54.73 -6.65 14.86
C THR A 143 55.22 -7.47 16.06
N PRO A 144 55.97 -8.56 15.87
CA PRO A 144 56.65 -9.26 16.97
C PRO A 144 57.84 -8.48 17.53
#